data_AF-A0A1H1Z323-F1
#
_entry.id   AF-A0A1H1Z323-F1
#
_cell.length_a   1.000
_cell.length_b   1.000
_cell.length_c   1.000
_cell.angle_alpha   90.00
_cell.angle_beta   90.00
_cell.angle_gamma   90.00
#
_symmetry.space_group_name_H-M   'P 1'
#
loop_
_entity.id
_entity.type
_entity.pdbx_description
1 polymer ?
#
loop_
_entity_poly.entity_id
_entity_poly.type
_entity_poly.pdbx_seq_one_letter_code
_entity_poly.pdbx_strand_id
1 'polypeptide(L)'
;MRELTDTDEFVELIDGDLLCALVAQGFTGASRAWASDDGRAIAASCPDLARRDRLAVHGSIAAAVGLVGLVLEEVGPSFRPIGDRRLIHSLADMIELTSGQSLRTSSEFGWMERREPLPDNTTAAHWLRQSEENEIGDLLALAAPTSDAQPGDPGVDGWAGIRDDHGRLVAVAALAWSAPTVGYLCGVATHPDARGRGLARQVCTLVAGDAIVTRGAVGLMVDDDNTAAIGLYRSLGLSYRPISAAYVHNGL
;
A
#
# COMPACT_ATOMS: atom_id res chain seq x y z
N MET A 1 -13.07 -16.87 -15.64
CA MET A 1 -12.19 -16.50 -14.51
C MET A 1 -11.28 -17.66 -14.22
N ARG A 2 -9.98 -17.43 -14.14
CA ARG A 2 -8.98 -18.46 -13.84
C ARG A 2 -8.13 -18.04 -12.64
N GLU A 3 -8.02 -18.89 -11.64
CA GLU A 3 -7.10 -18.68 -10.52
C GLU A 3 -5.66 -18.91 -10.96
N LEU A 4 -4.77 -18.01 -10.54
CA LEU A 4 -3.34 -18.06 -10.84
C LEU A 4 -2.62 -18.74 -9.69
N THR A 5 -1.86 -19.79 -10.02
CA THR A 5 -1.00 -20.50 -9.05
C THR A 5 0.48 -20.35 -9.35
N ASP A 6 0.82 -19.85 -10.55
CA ASP A 6 2.18 -19.59 -10.99
C ASP A 6 2.51 -18.11 -10.79
N THR A 7 3.55 -17.84 -10.00
CA THR A 7 4.01 -16.48 -9.70
C THR A 7 4.65 -15.80 -10.91
N ASP A 8 5.29 -16.55 -11.80
CA ASP A 8 5.95 -15.97 -12.98
C ASP A 8 4.90 -15.50 -13.99
N GLU A 9 3.87 -16.33 -14.23
CA GLU A 9 2.70 -15.93 -15.04
C GLU A 9 2.02 -14.68 -14.46
N PHE A 10 1.83 -14.62 -13.14
CA PHE A 10 1.24 -13.46 -12.49
C PHE A 10 2.08 -12.19 -12.69
N VAL A 11 3.40 -12.28 -12.55
CA VAL A 11 4.32 -11.15 -12.74
C VAL A 11 4.27 -10.63 -14.18
N GLU A 12 4.17 -11.51 -15.17
CA GLU A 12 3.98 -11.13 -16.58
C GLU A 12 2.65 -10.40 -16.78
N LEU A 13 1.56 -10.92 -16.21
CA LEU A 13 0.21 -10.39 -16.44
C LEU A 13 -0.08 -9.04 -15.77
N ILE A 14 0.58 -8.73 -14.64
CA ILE A 14 0.42 -7.42 -13.98
C ILE A 14 1.23 -6.32 -14.65
N ASP A 15 2.09 -6.65 -15.63
CA ASP A 15 2.91 -5.70 -16.41
C ASP A 15 3.59 -4.61 -15.55
N GLY A 16 4.19 -5.05 -14.44
CA GLY A 16 4.90 -4.16 -13.51
C GLY A 16 4.03 -3.34 -12.55
N ASP A 17 2.73 -3.63 -12.42
CA ASP A 17 1.86 -2.97 -11.43
C ASP A 17 2.24 -3.36 -9.99
N LEU A 18 2.97 -2.47 -9.28
CA LEU A 18 3.45 -2.76 -7.94
C LEU A 18 2.36 -2.77 -6.86
N LEU A 19 1.18 -2.20 -7.11
CA LEU A 19 0.06 -2.32 -6.18
C LEU A 19 -0.51 -3.74 -6.24
N CYS A 20 -0.68 -4.31 -7.43
CA CYS A 20 -1.05 -5.71 -7.57
C CYS A 20 0.02 -6.64 -6.99
N ALA A 21 1.31 -6.36 -7.24
CA ALA A 21 2.40 -7.13 -6.64
C ALA A 21 2.38 -7.05 -5.10
N LEU A 22 2.14 -5.86 -4.53
CA LEU A 22 1.99 -5.68 -3.10
C LEU A 22 0.82 -6.52 -2.58
N VAL A 23 -0.38 -6.42 -3.17
CA VAL A 23 -1.54 -7.14 -2.64
C VAL A 23 -1.41 -8.66 -2.83
N ALA A 24 -0.75 -9.13 -3.87
CA ALA A 24 -0.56 -10.56 -4.10
C ALA A 24 0.36 -11.24 -3.08
N GLN A 25 1.23 -10.50 -2.37
CA GLN A 25 2.13 -11.04 -1.33
C GLN A 25 2.91 -12.31 -1.76
N GLY A 26 3.20 -12.45 -3.07
CA GLY A 26 3.85 -13.64 -3.63
C GLY A 26 3.07 -14.96 -3.44
N PHE A 27 1.74 -14.90 -3.33
CA PHE A 27 0.87 -16.05 -3.06
C PHE A 27 1.19 -16.77 -1.75
N THR A 28 1.69 -16.02 -0.76
CA THR A 28 1.95 -16.53 0.59
C THR A 28 0.71 -16.36 1.50
N GLY A 29 0.60 -17.22 2.51
CA GLY A 29 -0.50 -17.17 3.47
C GLY A 29 -1.86 -17.40 2.81
N ALA A 30 -2.77 -16.44 2.97
CA ALA A 30 -4.14 -16.48 2.42
C ALA A 30 -4.31 -15.60 1.17
N SER A 31 -3.21 -15.09 0.59
CA SER A 31 -3.26 -14.32 -0.64
C SER A 31 -3.54 -15.21 -1.85
N ARG A 32 -4.32 -14.70 -2.80
CA ARG A 32 -4.77 -15.39 -4.02
C ARG A 32 -4.81 -14.40 -5.18
N ALA A 33 -4.79 -14.86 -6.42
CA ALA A 33 -5.03 -14.00 -7.57
C ALA A 33 -5.75 -14.73 -8.70
N TRP A 34 -6.44 -13.97 -9.54
CA TRP A 34 -7.18 -14.47 -10.68
C TRP A 34 -6.95 -13.60 -11.90
N ALA A 35 -7.05 -14.21 -13.07
CA ALA A 35 -7.08 -13.54 -14.36
C ALA A 35 -8.46 -13.70 -15.02
N SER A 36 -8.83 -12.71 -15.85
CA SER A 36 -9.88 -12.88 -16.85
C SER A 36 -9.45 -13.94 -17.87
N ASP A 37 -10.40 -14.59 -18.55
CA ASP A 37 -10.09 -15.68 -19.48
C ASP A 37 -9.27 -15.21 -20.69
N ASP A 38 -9.35 -13.92 -21.02
CA ASP A 38 -8.54 -13.26 -22.06
C ASP A 38 -7.22 -12.66 -21.55
N GLY A 39 -6.91 -12.81 -20.26
CA GLY A 39 -5.69 -12.31 -19.62
C GLY A 39 -5.60 -10.78 -19.53
N ARG A 40 -6.67 -10.02 -19.85
CA ARG A 40 -6.65 -8.55 -19.88
C ARG A 40 -7.07 -7.88 -18.57
N ALA A 41 -7.38 -8.64 -17.54
CA ALA A 41 -7.58 -8.14 -16.19
C ALA A 41 -7.08 -9.13 -15.15
N ILE A 42 -6.56 -8.59 -14.06
CA ILE A 42 -6.03 -9.31 -12.90
C ILE A 42 -6.69 -8.77 -11.64
N ALA A 43 -7.03 -9.68 -10.74
CA ALA A 43 -7.51 -9.36 -9.40
C ALA A 43 -6.66 -10.14 -8.40
N ALA A 44 -5.96 -9.44 -7.50
CA ALA A 44 -5.16 -10.04 -6.44
C ALA A 44 -5.78 -9.72 -5.08
N SER A 45 -5.99 -10.73 -4.25
CA SER A 45 -6.60 -10.57 -2.93
C SER A 45 -5.61 -10.90 -1.81
N CYS A 46 -5.63 -10.11 -0.74
CA CYS A 46 -5.02 -10.48 0.53
C CYS A 46 -5.88 -9.99 1.70
N PRO A 47 -6.25 -10.88 2.64
CA PRO A 47 -6.91 -10.47 3.87
C PRO A 47 -5.95 -9.71 4.79
N ASP A 48 -6.51 -8.83 5.64
CA ASP A 48 -5.80 -8.08 6.68
C ASP A 48 -4.52 -7.33 6.23
N LEU A 49 -4.46 -6.94 4.96
CA LEU A 49 -3.32 -6.21 4.40
C LEU A 49 -3.46 -4.72 4.73
N ALA A 50 -2.58 -4.23 5.62
CA ALA A 50 -2.71 -2.92 6.24
C ALA A 50 -4.13 -2.72 6.82
N ARG A 51 -4.56 -3.68 7.65
CA ARG A 51 -5.83 -3.72 8.39
C ARG A 51 -7.11 -3.79 7.55
N ARG A 52 -7.01 -4.18 6.29
CA ARG A 52 -8.17 -4.31 5.38
C ARG A 52 -8.02 -5.52 4.49
N ASP A 53 -9.14 -6.14 4.15
CA ASP A 53 -9.19 -7.12 3.08
C ASP A 53 -9.09 -6.37 1.75
N ARG A 54 -7.98 -6.57 1.03
CA ARG A 54 -7.66 -5.84 -0.20
C ARG A 54 -7.90 -6.72 -1.41
N LEU A 55 -8.47 -6.13 -2.46
CA LEU A 55 -8.57 -6.71 -3.79
C LEU A 55 -7.96 -5.75 -4.81
N ALA A 56 -6.66 -5.86 -5.09
CA ALA A 56 -6.03 -5.04 -6.13
C ALA A 56 -6.49 -5.46 -7.52
N VAL A 57 -6.88 -4.50 -8.35
CA VAL A 57 -7.37 -4.75 -9.71
C VAL A 57 -6.51 -4.01 -10.72
N HIS A 58 -6.08 -4.74 -11.76
CA HIS A 58 -5.29 -4.22 -12.87
C HIS A 58 -5.89 -4.68 -14.21
N GLY A 59 -5.70 -3.88 -15.26
CA GLY A 59 -6.09 -4.22 -16.63
C GLY A 59 -7.27 -3.40 -17.19
N SER A 60 -7.88 -3.90 -18.26
CA SER A 60 -8.94 -3.18 -18.98
C SER A 60 -10.28 -3.23 -18.23
N ILE A 61 -11.04 -2.12 -18.26
CA ILE A 61 -12.37 -2.03 -17.63
C ILE A 61 -13.28 -3.19 -18.09
N ALA A 62 -13.34 -3.45 -19.40
CA ALA A 62 -14.22 -4.47 -19.96
C ALA A 62 -13.95 -5.88 -19.39
N ALA A 63 -12.67 -6.26 -19.26
CA ALA A 63 -12.30 -7.55 -18.68
C ALA A 63 -12.46 -7.55 -17.15
N ALA A 64 -12.14 -6.44 -16.48
CA ALA A 64 -12.19 -6.33 -15.03
C ALA A 64 -13.62 -6.39 -14.46
N VAL A 65 -14.62 -5.82 -15.15
CA VAL A 65 -16.02 -5.89 -14.72
C VAL A 65 -16.48 -7.35 -14.56
N GLY A 66 -16.21 -8.18 -15.57
CA GLY A 66 -16.57 -9.60 -15.53
C GLY A 66 -15.77 -10.40 -14.50
N LEU A 67 -14.50 -10.03 -14.26
CA LEU A 67 -13.64 -10.71 -13.30
C LEU A 67 -13.98 -10.37 -11.84
N VAL A 68 -14.06 -9.07 -11.51
CA VAL A 68 -14.13 -8.60 -10.12
C VAL A 68 -15.43 -9.03 -9.44
N GLY A 69 -16.56 -9.03 -10.16
CA GLY A 69 -17.82 -9.53 -9.61
C GLY A 69 -17.72 -10.99 -9.16
N LEU A 70 -17.16 -11.86 -10.01
CA LEU A 70 -16.96 -13.28 -9.70
C LEU A 70 -15.98 -13.48 -8.54
N VAL A 71 -14.90 -12.70 -8.49
CA VAL A 71 -13.93 -12.79 -7.38
C VAL A 71 -14.57 -12.34 -6.08
N LEU A 72 -15.38 -11.28 -6.05
CA LEU A 72 -16.05 -10.82 -4.83
C LEU A 72 -17.07 -11.83 -4.29
N GLU A 73 -17.74 -12.58 -5.16
CA GLU A 73 -18.61 -13.70 -4.74
C GLU A 73 -17.81 -14.85 -4.10
N GLU A 74 -16.57 -15.07 -4.57
CA GLU A 74 -15.66 -16.09 -4.06
C GLU A 74 -14.99 -15.69 -2.74
N VAL A 75 -14.48 -14.45 -2.63
CA VAL A 75 -13.72 -13.99 -1.46
C VAL A 75 -14.58 -13.31 -0.39
N GLY A 76 -15.79 -12.90 -0.75
CA GLY A 76 -16.77 -12.29 0.14
C GLY A 76 -16.74 -10.76 0.18
N PRO A 77 -17.77 -10.14 0.79
CA PRO A 77 -18.04 -8.72 0.68
C PRO A 77 -17.14 -7.82 1.54
N SER A 78 -16.28 -8.39 2.38
CA SER A 78 -15.32 -7.62 3.17
C SER A 78 -14.17 -7.08 2.31
N PHE A 79 -13.86 -7.77 1.20
CA PHE A 79 -12.79 -7.40 0.29
C PHE A 79 -13.11 -6.11 -0.46
N ARG A 80 -12.12 -5.22 -0.51
CA ARG A 80 -12.26 -3.88 -1.09
C ARG A 80 -11.45 -3.78 -2.38
N PRO A 81 -12.11 -3.67 -3.55
CA PRO A 81 -11.44 -3.35 -4.80
C PRO A 81 -10.60 -2.08 -4.67
N ILE A 82 -9.36 -2.11 -5.16
CA ILE A 82 -8.43 -0.98 -5.16
C ILE A 82 -7.59 -1.01 -6.44
N GLY A 83 -7.35 0.12 -7.07
CA GLY A 83 -6.66 0.20 -8.36
C GLY A 83 -6.78 1.56 -9.01
N ASP A 84 -6.46 1.65 -10.31
CA ASP A 84 -6.60 2.90 -11.07
C ASP A 84 -7.97 3.55 -10.85
N ARG A 85 -7.98 4.87 -10.63
CA ARG A 85 -9.20 5.61 -10.27
C ARG A 85 -10.33 5.41 -11.27
N ARG A 86 -10.05 5.48 -12.57
CA ARG A 86 -11.07 5.32 -13.62
C ARG A 86 -11.58 3.90 -13.66
N LEU A 87 -10.69 2.92 -13.50
CA LEU A 87 -11.06 1.52 -13.41
C LEU A 87 -12.03 1.29 -12.25
N ILE A 88 -11.65 1.71 -11.03
CA ILE A 88 -12.46 1.47 -9.83
C ILE A 88 -13.82 2.17 -9.88
N HIS A 89 -13.90 3.39 -10.43
CA HIS A 89 -15.19 4.06 -10.64
C HIS A 89 -16.06 3.30 -11.65
N SER A 90 -15.47 2.81 -12.74
CA SER A 90 -16.21 2.01 -13.73
C SER A 90 -16.72 0.70 -13.14
N LEU A 91 -15.94 0.04 -12.27
CA LEU A 91 -16.37 -1.15 -11.55
C LEU A 91 -17.53 -0.83 -10.60
N ALA A 92 -17.47 0.30 -9.89
CA ALA A 92 -18.54 0.74 -9.01
C ALA A 92 -19.86 0.97 -9.76
N ASP A 93 -19.79 1.53 -10.96
CA ASP A 93 -20.96 1.83 -11.79
C ASP A 93 -21.54 0.59 -12.51
N MET A 94 -20.70 -0.41 -12.83
CA MET A 94 -21.08 -1.52 -13.71
C MET A 94 -21.31 -2.85 -13.01
N ILE A 95 -20.82 -3.03 -11.77
CA ILE A 95 -20.94 -4.31 -11.05
C ILE A 95 -22.17 -4.30 -10.15
N GLU A 96 -23.07 -5.24 -10.44
CA GLU A 96 -24.12 -5.72 -9.56
C GLU A 96 -23.84 -7.20 -9.25
N LEU A 97 -23.72 -7.54 -7.96
CA LEU A 97 -23.47 -8.90 -7.50
C LEU A 97 -24.76 -9.72 -7.57
N THR A 98 -24.65 -11.04 -7.62
CA THR A 98 -25.80 -11.96 -7.69
C THR A 98 -26.70 -11.88 -6.45
N SER A 99 -26.13 -11.42 -5.34
CA SER A 99 -26.84 -11.10 -4.09
C SER A 99 -27.68 -9.81 -4.16
N GLY A 100 -27.64 -9.07 -5.26
CA GLY A 100 -28.28 -7.76 -5.42
C GLY A 100 -27.51 -6.61 -4.75
N GLN A 101 -26.30 -6.88 -4.24
CA GLN A 101 -25.40 -5.85 -3.72
C GLN A 101 -24.69 -5.14 -4.88
N SER A 102 -24.33 -3.88 -4.67
CA SER A 102 -23.56 -3.08 -5.64
C SER A 102 -22.26 -2.61 -5.03
N LEU A 103 -21.36 -2.09 -5.86
CA LEU A 103 -20.14 -1.46 -5.39
C LEU A 103 -20.35 0.05 -5.20
N ARG A 104 -19.70 0.61 -4.16
CA ARG A 104 -19.59 2.07 -3.98
C ARG A 104 -18.14 2.46 -3.75
N THR A 105 -17.75 3.61 -4.29
CA THR A 105 -16.44 4.20 -4.07
C THR A 105 -16.36 4.79 -2.65
N SER A 106 -15.25 4.59 -1.93
CA SER A 106 -15.09 5.13 -0.56
C SER A 106 -14.21 6.37 -0.48
N SER A 107 -13.04 6.36 -1.12
CA SER A 107 -11.97 7.33 -0.87
C SER A 107 -11.07 7.43 -2.10
N GLU A 108 -10.60 8.65 -2.36
CA GLU A 108 -9.61 8.95 -3.40
C GLU A 108 -8.25 9.20 -2.74
N PHE A 109 -7.23 8.50 -3.22
CA PHE A 109 -5.86 8.61 -2.72
C PHE A 109 -4.87 8.26 -3.84
N GLY A 110 -3.59 8.46 -3.57
CA GLY A 110 -2.50 8.15 -4.47
C GLY A 110 -1.78 6.87 -4.10
N TRP A 111 -1.32 6.16 -5.12
CA TRP A 111 -0.23 5.21 -5.00
C TRP A 111 1.05 5.90 -5.47
N MET A 112 2.10 5.81 -4.66
CA MET A 112 3.41 6.31 -5.03
C MET A 112 4.45 5.20 -4.97
N GLU A 113 5.30 5.12 -5.99
CA GLU A 113 6.26 4.02 -6.11
C GLU A 113 7.59 4.45 -6.74
N ARG A 114 8.62 3.62 -6.54
CA ARG A 114 9.93 3.76 -7.18
C ARG A 114 10.64 2.41 -7.26
N ARG A 115 11.37 2.18 -8.36
CA ARG A 115 12.21 0.99 -8.58
C ARG A 115 13.70 1.34 -8.63
N GLU A 116 14.02 2.54 -9.10
CA GLU A 116 15.40 2.98 -9.25
C GLU A 116 16.02 3.29 -7.88
N PRO A 117 17.34 3.06 -7.70
CA PRO A 117 18.05 3.50 -6.51
C PRO A 117 17.79 4.98 -6.20
N LEU A 118 17.69 5.33 -4.91
CA LEU A 118 17.50 6.73 -4.52
C LEU A 118 18.66 7.60 -5.03
N PRO A 119 18.40 8.85 -5.46
CA PRO A 119 19.47 9.76 -5.90
C PRO A 119 20.48 10.08 -4.80
N ASP A 120 20.02 10.10 -3.55
CA ASP A 120 20.80 10.28 -2.34
C ASP A 120 20.17 9.42 -1.23
N ASN A 121 20.98 8.55 -0.64
CA ASN A 121 20.59 7.67 0.46
C ASN A 121 21.20 8.09 1.81
N THR A 122 21.83 9.27 1.88
CA THR A 122 22.43 9.80 3.11
C THR A 122 21.33 10.23 4.09
N THR A 123 21.40 9.72 5.31
CA THR A 123 20.41 9.99 6.36
C THR A 123 21.01 9.76 7.74
N ALA A 124 20.54 10.52 8.74
CA ALA A 124 20.85 10.25 10.15
C ALA A 124 19.89 9.23 10.80
N ALA A 125 18.90 8.74 10.04
CA ALA A 125 17.98 7.71 10.52
C ALA A 125 18.69 6.37 10.75
N HIS A 126 18.16 5.59 11.69
CA HIS A 126 18.60 4.23 11.95
C HIS A 126 17.40 3.33 12.22
N TRP A 127 17.57 2.02 12.05
CA TRP A 127 16.57 1.04 12.45
C TRP A 127 16.48 0.96 13.99
N LEU A 128 15.27 1.15 14.50
CA LEU A 128 14.94 1.07 15.93
C LEU A 128 14.81 -0.38 16.36
N ARG A 129 15.11 -0.63 17.64
CA ARG A 129 15.01 -1.94 18.29
C ARG A 129 13.61 -2.13 18.84
N GLN A 130 13.23 -3.40 19.05
CA GLN A 130 11.96 -3.76 19.69
C GLN A 130 11.79 -3.11 21.08
N SER A 131 12.87 -2.89 21.83
CA SER A 131 12.81 -2.20 23.13
C SER A 131 12.37 -0.73 23.05
N GLU A 132 12.35 -0.14 21.84
CA GLU A 132 12.00 1.26 21.58
C GLU A 132 10.55 1.42 21.08
N GLU A 133 9.78 0.33 20.98
CA GLU A 133 8.40 0.33 20.44
C GLU A 133 7.43 1.25 21.20
N ASN A 134 7.59 1.38 22.52
CA ASN A 134 6.75 2.30 23.30
C ASN A 134 6.92 3.76 22.85
N GLU A 135 8.16 4.20 22.58
CA GLU A 135 8.43 5.57 22.11
C GLU A 135 7.86 5.81 20.71
N ILE A 136 7.84 4.78 19.86
CA ILE A 136 7.22 4.86 18.54
C ILE A 136 5.71 5.04 18.69
N GLY A 137 5.08 4.26 19.57
CA GLY A 137 3.64 4.35 19.86
C GLY A 137 3.25 5.74 20.38
N ASP A 138 4.02 6.28 21.32
CA ASP A 138 3.83 7.62 21.86
C ASP A 138 3.92 8.70 20.76
N LEU A 139 4.91 8.59 19.87
CA LEU A 139 5.08 9.53 18.76
C LEU A 139 3.96 9.43 17.73
N LEU A 140 3.51 8.22 17.36
CA LEU A 140 2.38 8.03 16.46
C LEU A 140 1.09 8.57 17.05
N ALA A 141 0.80 8.29 18.32
CA ALA A 141 -0.37 8.82 19.00
C ALA A 141 -0.39 10.36 18.99
N LEU A 142 0.78 11.00 19.12
CA LEU A 142 0.93 12.45 19.09
C LEU A 142 0.81 13.04 17.68
N ALA A 143 1.48 12.44 16.68
CA ALA A 143 1.75 13.09 15.40
C ALA A 143 1.04 12.45 14.19
N ALA A 144 0.55 11.21 14.31
CA ALA A 144 -0.12 10.45 13.27
C ALA A 144 -1.13 9.43 13.87
N PRO A 145 -2.15 9.88 14.63
CA PRO A 145 -3.05 8.99 15.38
C PRO A 145 -3.92 8.09 14.50
N THR A 146 -4.03 8.40 13.20
CA THR A 146 -4.74 7.60 12.20
C THR A 146 -3.83 6.67 11.40
N SER A 147 -2.57 6.50 11.81
CA SER A 147 -1.63 5.57 11.17
C SER A 147 -2.14 4.13 11.24
N ASP A 148 -2.20 3.48 10.08
CA ASP A 148 -2.52 2.05 10.00
C ASP A 148 -1.44 1.18 10.68
N ALA A 149 -0.17 1.58 10.61
CA ALA A 149 0.93 0.86 11.26
C ALA A 149 1.08 1.27 12.72
N GLN A 150 1.14 0.28 13.61
CA GLN A 150 1.43 0.41 15.03
C GLN A 150 2.57 -0.54 15.43
N PRO A 151 3.38 -0.20 16.45
CA PRO A 151 4.38 -1.11 17.00
C PRO A 151 3.77 -2.44 17.44
N GLY A 152 4.48 -3.55 17.17
CA GLY A 152 3.99 -4.90 17.47
C GLY A 152 2.96 -5.48 16.49
N ASP A 153 2.50 -4.72 15.49
CA ASP A 153 1.66 -5.28 14.43
C ASP A 153 2.41 -6.40 13.68
N PRO A 154 1.79 -7.57 13.46
CA PRO A 154 2.46 -8.70 12.79
C PRO A 154 2.96 -8.40 11.37
N GLY A 155 2.39 -7.40 10.71
CA GLY A 155 2.80 -6.97 9.38
C GLY A 155 4.01 -6.04 9.37
N VAL A 156 4.47 -5.52 10.51
CA VAL A 156 5.58 -4.56 10.52
C VAL A 156 6.93 -5.30 10.42
N ASP A 157 7.71 -4.97 9.39
CA ASP A 157 9.08 -5.48 9.20
C ASP A 157 10.07 -4.75 10.12
N GLY A 158 9.89 -3.43 10.29
CA GLY A 158 10.73 -2.61 11.14
C GLY A 158 10.43 -1.12 11.08
N TRP A 159 11.00 -0.38 12.04
CA TRP A 159 10.84 1.07 12.16
C TRP A 159 12.19 1.78 12.02
N ALA A 160 12.27 2.74 11.10
CA ALA A 160 13.36 3.71 11.06
C ALA A 160 13.04 4.89 11.98
N GLY A 161 14.05 5.43 12.66
CA GLY A 161 13.87 6.54 13.60
C GLY A 161 15.01 7.56 13.59
N ILE A 162 14.69 8.79 14.01
CA ILE A 162 15.67 9.85 14.33
C ILE A 162 15.39 10.37 15.72
N ARG A 163 16.45 10.54 16.51
CA ARG A 163 16.44 11.18 17.82
C ARG A 163 16.97 12.61 17.75
N ASP A 164 16.45 13.49 18.59
CA ASP A 164 17.02 14.83 18.78
C ASP A 164 18.25 14.81 19.70
N ASP A 165 18.88 15.97 19.90
CA ASP A 165 20.09 16.11 20.72
C ASP A 165 19.86 15.75 22.21
N HIS A 166 18.60 15.70 22.66
CA HIS A 166 18.21 15.27 23.99
C HIS A 166 17.87 13.77 24.06
N GLY A 167 18.06 13.05 22.95
CA GLY A 167 17.80 11.62 22.85
C GLY A 167 16.33 11.25 22.65
N ARG A 168 15.42 12.22 22.48
CA ARG A 168 13.99 11.94 22.27
C ARG A 168 13.75 11.50 20.83
N LEU A 169 12.94 10.47 20.62
CA LEU A 169 12.49 10.06 19.29
C LEU A 169 11.58 11.14 18.67
N VAL A 170 11.99 11.71 17.53
CA VAL A 170 11.31 12.85 16.91
C VAL A 170 10.80 12.61 15.49
N ALA A 171 11.22 11.53 14.83
CA ALA A 171 10.65 11.12 13.56
C ALA A 171 10.75 9.60 13.38
N VAL A 172 9.75 9.02 12.73
CA VAL A 172 9.70 7.60 12.39
C VAL A 172 9.10 7.35 11.01
N ALA A 173 9.46 6.22 10.42
CA ALA A 173 8.76 5.60 9.29
C ALA A 173 8.87 4.07 9.39
N ALA A 174 7.85 3.36 8.95
CA ALA A 174 7.80 1.90 8.97
C ALA A 174 8.02 1.33 7.58
N LEU A 175 8.68 0.17 7.55
CA LEU A 175 8.49 -0.83 6.50
C LEU A 175 7.51 -1.87 7.05
N ALA A 176 6.38 -2.10 6.37
CA ALA A 176 5.35 -3.02 6.86
C ALA A 176 4.54 -3.60 5.70
N TRP A 177 3.98 -4.81 5.86
CA TRP A 177 3.16 -5.54 4.89
C TRP A 177 3.84 -5.68 3.51
N SER A 178 5.16 -5.75 3.52
CA SER A 178 5.96 -5.80 2.30
C SER A 178 5.81 -7.15 1.60
N ALA A 179 5.60 -7.11 0.28
CA ALA A 179 5.65 -8.31 -0.55
C ALA A 179 7.12 -8.65 -0.92
N PRO A 180 7.39 -9.85 -1.48
CA PRO A 180 8.74 -10.21 -1.90
C PRO A 180 9.40 -9.22 -2.86
N THR A 181 8.61 -8.56 -3.73
CA THR A 181 9.10 -7.66 -4.80
C THR A 181 8.80 -6.18 -4.57
N VAL A 182 8.19 -5.81 -3.43
CA VAL A 182 7.91 -4.41 -3.10
C VAL A 182 7.83 -4.21 -1.59
N GLY A 183 8.65 -3.29 -1.09
CA GLY A 183 8.54 -2.82 0.29
C GLY A 183 7.43 -1.79 0.42
N TYR A 184 6.60 -1.90 1.46
CA TYR A 184 5.53 -0.94 1.70
C TYR A 184 5.90 0.03 2.83
N LEU A 185 6.10 1.29 2.44
CA LEU A 185 6.46 2.39 3.34
C LEU A 185 5.19 3.02 3.90
N CYS A 186 5.07 3.05 5.23
CA CYS A 186 3.94 3.67 5.92
C CYS A 186 4.35 4.20 7.30
N GLY A 187 3.37 4.59 8.13
CA GLY A 187 3.62 4.99 9.52
C GLY A 187 4.54 6.20 9.68
N VAL A 188 4.56 7.12 8.71
CA VAL A 188 5.46 8.27 8.76
C VAL A 188 4.94 9.31 9.75
N ALA A 189 5.74 9.62 10.77
CA ALA A 189 5.41 10.63 11.75
C ALA A 189 6.62 11.50 12.09
N THR A 190 6.36 12.76 12.45
CA THR A 190 7.38 13.69 12.95
C THR A 190 6.76 14.52 14.06
N HIS A 191 7.47 14.57 15.20
CA HIS A 191 7.08 15.33 16.37
C HIS A 191 6.77 16.79 15.96
N PRO A 192 5.65 17.40 16.41
CA PRO A 192 5.25 18.75 15.98
C PRO A 192 6.37 19.79 16.10
N ASP A 193 7.07 19.82 17.22
CA ASP A 193 8.20 20.74 17.48
C ASP A 193 9.44 20.51 16.61
N ALA A 194 9.51 19.38 15.89
CA ALA A 194 10.64 19.00 15.05
C ALA A 194 10.32 19.08 13.54
N ARG A 195 9.12 19.54 13.16
CA ARG A 195 8.70 19.72 11.77
C ARG A 195 9.53 20.80 11.05
N GLY A 196 9.52 20.79 9.72
CA GLY A 196 10.27 21.74 8.89
C GLY A 196 11.79 21.52 8.84
N ARG A 197 12.30 20.47 9.49
CA ARG A 197 13.74 20.14 9.56
C ARG A 197 14.16 19.00 8.62
N GLY A 198 13.28 18.54 7.73
CA GLY A 198 13.56 17.46 6.78
C GLY A 198 13.64 16.05 7.41
N LEU A 199 13.21 15.86 8.66
CA LEU A 199 13.32 14.58 9.37
C LEU A 199 12.49 13.46 8.72
N ALA A 200 11.25 13.76 8.30
CA ALA A 200 10.41 12.81 7.56
C ALA A 200 11.11 12.31 6.29
N ARG A 201 11.81 13.20 5.56
CA ARG A 201 12.56 12.82 4.35
C ARG A 201 13.65 11.82 4.72
N GLN A 202 14.39 12.08 5.79
CA GLN A 202 15.51 11.24 6.23
C GLN A 202 15.07 9.82 6.66
N VAL A 203 14.00 9.68 7.43
CA VAL A 203 13.47 8.34 7.78
C VAL A 203 12.92 7.62 6.55
N CYS A 204 12.23 8.33 5.64
CA CYS A 204 11.76 7.74 4.38
C CYS A 204 12.91 7.35 3.46
N THR A 205 14.02 8.09 3.43
CA THR A 205 15.23 7.73 2.67
C THR A 205 15.79 6.38 3.12
N LEU A 206 15.87 6.13 4.44
CA LEU A 206 16.34 4.83 4.94
C LEU A 206 15.39 3.71 4.53
N VAL A 207 14.10 3.87 4.79
CA VAL A 207 13.09 2.83 4.50
C VAL A 207 12.99 2.53 3.00
N ALA A 208 12.88 3.57 2.16
CA ALA A 208 12.80 3.40 0.71
C ALA A 208 14.08 2.82 0.13
N GLY A 209 15.25 3.25 0.62
CA GLY A 209 16.54 2.73 0.18
C GLY A 209 16.68 1.23 0.49
N ASP A 210 16.33 0.84 1.71
CA ASP A 210 16.33 -0.57 2.13
C ASP A 210 15.36 -1.41 1.31
N ALA A 211 14.11 -0.95 1.14
CA ALA A 211 13.10 -1.62 0.32
C ALA A 211 13.56 -1.84 -1.14
N ILE A 212 14.15 -0.84 -1.76
CA ILE A 212 14.67 -0.96 -3.13
C ILE A 212 15.82 -1.97 -3.20
N VAL A 213 16.73 -1.97 -2.23
CA VAL A 213 17.87 -2.90 -2.20
C VAL A 213 17.42 -4.34 -1.95
N THR A 214 16.50 -4.55 -1.01
CA THR A 214 16.11 -5.89 -0.56
C THR A 214 14.99 -6.51 -1.38
N ARG A 215 14.12 -5.68 -1.99
CA ARG A 215 12.90 -6.13 -2.69
C ARG A 215 12.80 -5.60 -4.13
N GLY A 216 13.68 -4.70 -4.54
CA GLY A 216 13.70 -4.14 -5.90
C GLY A 216 12.76 -2.96 -6.13
N ALA A 217 11.87 -2.64 -5.18
CA ALA A 217 10.97 -1.50 -5.26
C ALA A 217 10.44 -1.06 -3.89
N VAL A 218 9.97 0.18 -3.83
CA VAL A 218 9.18 0.72 -2.72
C VAL A 218 7.84 1.24 -3.24
N GLY A 219 6.78 1.05 -2.45
CA GLY A 219 5.45 1.58 -2.71
C GLY A 219 4.81 2.14 -1.44
N LEU A 220 3.90 3.09 -1.58
CA LEU A 220 3.10 3.65 -0.47
C LEU A 220 1.76 4.18 -0.96
N MET A 221 0.82 4.32 -0.02
CA MET A 221 -0.44 5.04 -0.22
C MET A 221 -0.39 6.40 0.49
N VAL A 222 -0.96 7.42 -0.13
CA VAL A 222 -1.02 8.78 0.43
C VAL A 222 -2.33 9.46 0.02
N ASP A 223 -3.01 10.12 0.96
CA ASP A 223 -4.23 10.87 0.65
C ASP A 223 -3.96 12.00 -0.35
N ASP A 224 -4.90 12.23 -1.26
CA ASP A 224 -4.75 13.20 -2.37
C ASP A 224 -4.57 14.64 -1.88
N ASP A 225 -5.15 14.98 -0.72
CA ASP A 225 -5.06 16.30 -0.11
C ASP A 225 -3.78 16.49 0.72
N ASN A 226 -3.01 15.42 0.95
CA ASN A 226 -1.74 15.47 1.67
C ASN A 226 -0.59 15.92 0.76
N THR A 227 -0.73 17.14 0.23
CA THR A 227 0.22 17.78 -0.70
C THR A 227 1.64 17.85 -0.16
N ALA A 228 1.81 18.00 1.16
CA ALA A 228 3.11 18.01 1.81
C ALA A 228 3.82 16.65 1.73
N ALA A 229 3.12 15.54 2.03
CA ALA A 229 3.68 14.20 1.92
C ALA A 229 3.95 13.83 0.45
N ILE A 230 3.03 14.14 -0.47
CA ILE A 230 3.24 13.94 -1.91
C ILE A 230 4.50 14.68 -2.40
N GLY A 231 4.69 15.94 -1.98
CA GLY A 231 5.89 16.72 -2.29
C GLY A 231 7.17 16.08 -1.77
N LEU A 232 7.15 15.56 -0.54
CA LEU A 232 8.27 14.83 0.05
C LEU A 232 8.61 13.58 -0.77
N TYR A 233 7.63 12.73 -1.08
CA TYR A 233 7.87 11.49 -1.81
C TYR A 233 8.33 11.75 -3.25
N ARG A 234 7.82 12.80 -3.91
CA ARG A 234 8.35 13.27 -5.20
C ARG A 234 9.80 13.72 -5.11
N SER A 235 10.21 14.35 -4.00
CA SER A 235 11.62 14.73 -3.79
C SER A 235 12.56 13.53 -3.60
N LEU A 236 12.01 12.36 -3.25
CA LEU A 236 12.71 11.06 -3.24
C LEU A 236 12.63 10.36 -4.60
N GLY A 237 11.93 10.95 -5.57
CA GLY A 237 11.76 10.44 -6.92
C GLY A 237 10.70 9.34 -7.04
N LEU A 238 9.73 9.26 -6.12
CA LEU A 238 8.57 8.40 -6.29
C LEU A 238 7.59 9.03 -7.29
N SER A 239 7.10 8.22 -8.22
CA SER A 239 6.04 8.61 -9.15
C SER A 239 4.67 8.43 -8.50
N TYR A 240 3.77 9.37 -8.72
CA TYR A 240 2.39 9.32 -8.21
C TYR A 240 1.44 8.85 -9.32
N ARG A 241 0.51 7.95 -8.98
CA ARG A 241 -0.67 7.66 -9.79
C ARG A 241 -1.95 7.73 -8.94
N PRO A 242 -3.05 8.31 -9.47
CA PRO A 242 -4.31 8.37 -8.76
C PRO A 242 -4.96 6.99 -8.71
N ILE A 243 -5.36 6.57 -7.52
CA ILE A 243 -6.12 5.35 -7.30
C ILE A 243 -7.41 5.66 -6.52
N SER A 244 -8.30 4.69 -6.46
CA SER A 244 -9.49 4.71 -5.61
C SER A 244 -9.70 3.34 -4.98
N ALA A 245 -10.54 3.30 -3.95
CA ALA A 245 -11.08 2.06 -3.43
C ALA A 245 -12.61 2.02 -3.53
N ALA A 246 -13.15 0.83 -3.69
CA ALA A 246 -14.58 0.53 -3.58
C ALA A 246 -14.85 -0.47 -2.44
N TYR A 247 -16.11 -0.57 -2.05
CA TYR A 247 -16.59 -1.56 -1.09
C TYR A 247 -17.95 -2.07 -1.52
N VAL A 248 -18.29 -3.29 -1.09
CA VAL A 248 -19.61 -3.88 -1.32
C VAL A 248 -20.64 -3.16 -0.44
N HIS A 249 -21.69 -2.67 -1.06
CA HIS A 249 -22.78 -1.95 -0.43
C HIS A 249 -24.08 -2.74 -0.60
N ASN A 250 -24.77 -2.99 0.52
CA ASN A 250 -26.13 -3.48 0.50
C ASN A 250 -27.02 -2.38 -0.09
N GLY A 251 -27.74 -2.67 -1.17
CA GLY A 251 -28.80 -1.78 -1.65
C GLY A 251 -29.79 -1.43 -0.53
N LEU A 252 -30.42 -0.26 -0.64
CA LEU A 252 -31.52 0.15 0.23
C LEU A 252 -32.73 -0.79 0.08
#